data_AF-A0A756SH93-F1
#
_entry.id   AF-A0A756SH93-F1
#
_cell.length_a   1.000
_cell.length_b   1.000
_cell.length_c   1.000
_cell.angle_alpha   90.00
_cell.angle_beta   90.00
_cell.angle_gamma   90.00
#
_symmetry.space_group_name_H-M   'P 1'
#
loop_
_entity.id
_entity.type
_entity.pdbx_description
1 polymer ?
#
loop_
_entity_poly.entity_id
_entity_poly.type
_entity_poly.pdbx_seq_one_letter_code
_entity_poly.pdbx_strand_id
1 'polypeptide(L)'
;MKFPGKRKSKHYFPVNARDPLLQQIQPEQETNASWVVGIDQTLVDIEAKVDDDFITRYGLSAGHSLVIEDEVAEKLYQELTRENLITHQFAGGTIGNTMHNYSVLADDRSVLLGVMCSNIEIGSYAYRYLCNTSSRTDLNYLQAVDGPIGRCFTLIGKSGERTFAISPGHMNQLRAESIPEAVIAGASALVLTSYLVRCKPGEPMPDATMKAIEYAKKHNVPVVMTLGTKFVIADNPQWWQAFLKENVSILAMNEEEAEALTGENDPLLAADKALDWVDLVLCTAGPIGLYMAGFTEEEAKRKTQHPLLPGAIAEFNQYEFSRAMRHKDCINPLRVYSHIAPYMGGPEKIMNTNGAGDGALAALLHDITANSYHRSNVPNSSKHKFTWLTYSSLAQVCKYANRVSYQVLNQHSPRLTRGLPEREDSLEESYWDR
;
A
#
# COMPACT_ATOMS: atom_id res chain seq x y z
N MET A 1 4.42 -4.89 -17.40
CA MET A 1 4.91 -4.08 -16.27
C MET A 1 5.81 -2.95 -16.72
N LYS A 2 5.54 -1.72 -16.26
CA LYS A 2 6.47 -0.58 -16.36
C LYS A 2 7.66 -0.74 -15.41
N PHE A 3 8.69 0.09 -15.60
CA PHE A 3 9.83 0.10 -14.69
C PHE A 3 9.49 0.80 -13.37
N PRO A 4 9.95 0.30 -12.20
CA PRO A 4 9.67 0.91 -10.91
C PRO A 4 10.47 2.21 -10.71
N GLY A 5 9.77 3.34 -10.80
CA GLY A 5 10.30 4.68 -10.63
C GLY A 5 11.00 5.24 -11.88
N LYS A 6 11.79 6.29 -11.70
CA LYS A 6 12.49 6.98 -12.80
C LYS A 6 13.95 7.20 -12.47
N ARG A 7 14.77 6.22 -12.83
CA ARG A 7 16.22 6.29 -12.70
C ARG A 7 16.87 5.63 -13.90
N LYS A 8 18.08 6.08 -14.25
CA LYS A 8 18.92 5.37 -15.22
C LYS A 8 19.24 3.98 -14.65
N SER A 9 18.77 2.92 -15.31
CA SER A 9 19.10 1.55 -14.94
C SER A 9 20.37 1.12 -15.67
N LYS A 10 21.29 0.47 -14.95
CA LYS A 10 22.47 -0.17 -15.57
C LYS A 10 22.09 -1.44 -16.33
N HIS A 11 20.99 -2.08 -15.93
CA HIS A 11 20.49 -3.31 -16.52
C HIS A 11 19.23 -2.99 -17.32
N TYR A 12 19.11 -3.67 -18.46
CA TYR A 12 17.92 -3.64 -19.28
C TYR A 12 16.71 -4.14 -18.48
N PHE A 13 15.54 -3.51 -18.67
CA PHE A 13 14.29 -3.97 -18.08
C PHE A 13 13.26 -4.07 -19.20
N PRO A 14 12.73 -5.27 -19.49
CA PRO A 14 11.78 -5.44 -20.55
C PRO A 14 10.44 -4.83 -20.15
N VAL A 15 9.89 -3.93 -20.97
CA VAL A 15 8.60 -3.28 -20.70
C VAL A 15 7.45 -4.04 -21.37
N ASN A 16 7.76 -4.82 -22.42
CA ASN A 16 6.80 -5.71 -23.06
C ASN A 16 7.40 -7.09 -23.42
N ALA A 17 6.50 -8.05 -23.55
CA ALA A 17 6.75 -9.42 -24.01
C ALA A 17 7.28 -9.53 -25.46
N ARG A 18 7.05 -8.49 -26.26
CA ARG A 18 7.35 -8.45 -27.70
C ARG A 18 8.72 -7.86 -27.98
N ASP A 19 9.58 -7.83 -26.96
CA ASP A 19 10.93 -7.36 -27.08
C ASP A 19 11.75 -8.32 -27.97
N PRO A 20 12.36 -7.83 -29.07
CA PRO A 20 13.13 -8.68 -29.98
C PRO A 20 14.25 -9.47 -29.31
N LEU A 21 14.86 -8.93 -28.23
CA LEU A 21 15.91 -9.62 -27.49
C LEU A 21 15.34 -10.71 -26.59
N LEU A 22 14.14 -10.52 -26.02
CA LEU A 22 13.47 -11.56 -25.24
C LEU A 22 12.92 -12.68 -26.12
N GLN A 23 12.38 -12.35 -27.30
CA GLN A 23 11.84 -13.35 -28.24
C GLN A 23 12.88 -14.37 -28.71
N GLN A 24 14.15 -13.97 -28.79
CA GLN A 24 15.24 -14.90 -29.14
C GLN A 24 15.66 -15.82 -27.98
N ILE A 25 15.35 -15.42 -26.74
CA ILE A 25 15.80 -16.08 -25.51
C ILE A 25 14.68 -16.93 -24.88
N GLN A 26 13.41 -16.56 -25.09
CA GLN A 26 12.25 -17.24 -24.54
C GLN A 26 11.64 -18.21 -25.57
N PRO A 27 11.28 -19.45 -25.18
CA PRO A 27 10.48 -20.32 -26.03
C PRO A 27 9.11 -19.67 -26.35
N GLU A 28 8.50 -20.03 -27.48
CA GLU A 28 7.30 -19.40 -28.09
C GLU A 28 6.03 -19.32 -27.21
N GLN A 29 6.06 -19.78 -25.96
CA GLN A 29 4.90 -19.81 -25.07
C GLN A 29 5.21 -19.24 -23.68
N GLU A 30 4.40 -18.24 -23.33
CA GLU A 30 4.17 -17.64 -22.01
C GLU A 30 5.23 -16.66 -21.49
N THR A 31 4.96 -15.37 -21.69
CA THR A 31 5.49 -14.37 -20.78
C THR A 31 4.87 -14.55 -19.40
N ASN A 32 5.73 -14.88 -18.44
CA ASN A 32 5.35 -15.05 -17.04
C ASN A 32 4.84 -13.72 -16.48
N ALA A 33 3.53 -13.62 -16.30
CA ALA A 33 2.89 -12.51 -15.60
C ALA A 33 3.30 -12.52 -14.13
N SER A 34 3.37 -11.33 -13.52
CA SER A 34 3.56 -11.18 -12.08
C SER A 34 2.57 -10.14 -11.58
N TRP A 35 1.85 -10.46 -10.52
CA TRP A 35 0.82 -9.60 -9.95
C TRP A 35 0.92 -9.52 -8.43
N VAL A 36 0.19 -8.59 -7.85
CA VAL A 36 -0.04 -8.45 -6.41
C VAL A 36 -1.50 -8.75 -6.09
N VAL A 37 -1.75 -9.30 -4.90
CA VAL A 37 -3.10 -9.59 -4.39
C VAL A 37 -3.29 -8.85 -3.08
N GLY A 38 -4.47 -8.25 -2.87
CA GLY A 38 -4.81 -7.59 -1.61
C GLY A 38 -6.19 -7.98 -1.11
N ILE A 39 -6.39 -7.95 0.21
CA ILE A 39 -7.71 -8.09 0.83
C ILE A 39 -8.10 -6.75 1.42
N ASP A 40 -9.31 -6.29 1.11
CA ASP A 40 -9.85 -5.08 1.71
C ASP A 40 -11.31 -5.24 2.16
N GLN A 41 -11.71 -4.33 3.03
CA GLN A 41 -13.10 -3.99 3.26
C GLN A 41 -13.56 -3.08 2.11
N THR A 42 -14.39 -3.60 1.20
CA THR A 42 -14.89 -2.81 0.05
C THR A 42 -15.64 -1.57 0.54
N LEU A 43 -15.07 -0.39 0.29
CA LEU A 43 -15.49 0.88 0.86
C LEU A 43 -15.63 1.97 -0.21
N VAL A 44 -16.65 2.82 -0.06
CA VAL A 44 -16.78 4.08 -0.80
C VAL A 44 -16.55 5.24 0.15
N ASP A 45 -15.64 6.14 -0.23
CA ASP A 45 -15.36 7.37 0.49
C ASP A 45 -16.37 8.45 0.07
N ILE A 46 -16.99 9.08 1.07
CA ILE A 46 -17.91 10.22 0.94
C ILE A 46 -17.28 11.38 1.71
N GLU A 47 -16.70 12.33 0.98
CA GLU A 47 -15.95 13.44 1.59
C GLU A 47 -16.82 14.68 1.78
N ALA A 48 -16.82 15.24 2.98
CA ALA A 48 -17.52 16.48 3.30
C ALA A 48 -16.70 17.38 4.23
N LYS A 49 -16.84 18.69 4.06
CA LYS A 49 -16.33 19.67 5.03
C LYS A 49 -17.40 19.95 6.06
N VAL A 50 -17.06 19.84 7.34
CA VAL A 50 -18.00 19.99 8.45
C VAL A 50 -17.39 20.83 9.56
N ASP A 51 -18.23 21.29 10.49
CA ASP A 51 -17.78 21.94 11.72
C ASP A 51 -17.59 20.94 12.86
N ASP A 52 -16.98 21.40 13.96
CA ASP A 52 -16.70 20.58 15.13
C ASP A 52 -17.99 20.14 15.86
N ASP A 53 -19.06 20.92 15.70
CA ASP A 53 -20.40 20.60 16.23
C ASP A 53 -20.98 19.37 15.51
N PHE A 54 -20.77 19.23 14.20
CA PHE A 54 -21.15 18.05 13.42
C PHE A 54 -20.41 16.80 13.93
N ILE A 55 -19.09 16.90 14.15
CA ILE A 55 -18.28 15.79 14.70
C ILE A 55 -18.84 15.34 16.05
N THR A 56 -19.08 16.29 16.96
CA THR A 56 -19.60 16.01 18.31
C THR A 56 -21.00 15.39 18.28
N ARG A 57 -21.88 15.90 17.40
CA ARG A 57 -23.27 15.46 17.26
C ARG A 57 -23.41 13.97 16.92
N TYR A 58 -22.49 13.45 16.12
CA TYR A 58 -22.46 12.04 15.71
C TYR A 58 -21.59 11.16 16.61
N GLY A 59 -21.13 11.69 17.76
CA GLY A 59 -20.32 10.95 18.72
C GLY A 59 -18.92 10.60 18.20
N LEU A 60 -18.40 11.39 17.26
CA LEU A 60 -17.08 11.18 16.67
C LEU A 60 -16.01 11.98 17.42
N SER A 61 -14.76 11.62 17.20
CA SER A 61 -13.60 12.34 17.75
C SER A 61 -12.63 12.69 16.63
N ALA A 62 -12.13 13.92 16.62
CA ALA A 62 -11.23 14.41 15.56
C ALA A 62 -10.03 13.46 15.36
N GLY A 63 -9.67 13.18 14.12
CA GLY A 63 -8.52 12.31 13.77
C GLY A 63 -8.77 10.80 13.92
N HIS A 64 -9.93 10.38 14.44
CA HIS A 64 -10.22 8.97 14.64
C HIS A 64 -10.90 8.32 13.44
N SER A 65 -10.76 7.00 13.34
CA SER A 65 -11.59 6.14 12.49
C SER A 65 -12.51 5.32 13.37
N LEU A 66 -13.80 5.65 13.38
CA LEU A 66 -14.81 5.04 14.25
C LEU A 66 -15.89 4.35 13.44
N VAL A 67 -16.27 3.16 13.87
CA VAL A 67 -17.42 2.45 13.31
C VAL A 67 -18.70 3.01 13.93
N ILE A 68 -19.69 3.30 13.11
CA ILE A 68 -21.00 3.81 13.52
C ILE A 68 -22.11 2.84 13.13
N GLU A 69 -23.19 2.83 13.90
CA GLU A 69 -24.37 2.02 13.60
C GLU A 69 -25.13 2.56 12.38
N ASP A 70 -25.85 1.69 11.68
CA ASP A 70 -26.49 2.00 10.40
C ASP A 70 -27.50 3.15 10.49
N GLU A 71 -28.27 3.23 11.58
CA GLU A 71 -29.21 4.34 11.82
C GLU A 71 -28.51 5.69 11.97
N VAL A 72 -27.32 5.70 12.60
CA VAL A 72 -26.51 6.91 12.78
C VAL A 72 -25.90 7.33 11.44
N ALA A 73 -25.40 6.36 10.68
CA ALA A 73 -24.84 6.58 9.34
C ALA A 73 -25.88 7.16 8.38
N GLU A 74 -27.13 6.69 8.45
CA GLU A 74 -28.20 7.19 7.60
C GLU A 74 -28.60 8.63 7.94
N LYS A 75 -28.71 8.96 9.24
CA LYS A 75 -28.94 10.35 9.68
C LYS A 75 -27.83 11.29 9.22
N LEU A 76 -26.58 10.85 9.39
CA LEU A 76 -25.40 11.58 8.94
C LEU A 76 -25.45 11.84 7.44
N TYR A 77 -25.72 10.80 6.64
CA TYR A 77 -25.81 10.92 5.19
C TYR A 77 -26.93 11.86 4.73
N GLN A 78 -28.11 11.77 5.37
CA GLN A 78 -29.24 12.64 5.07
C GLN A 78 -28.93 14.11 5.38
N GLU A 79 -28.25 14.40 6.50
CA GLU A 79 -27.82 15.75 6.85
C GLU A 79 -26.83 16.30 5.83
N LEU A 80 -25.77 15.54 5.49
CA LEU A 80 -24.79 15.94 4.48
C LEU A 80 -25.43 16.22 3.11
N THR A 81 -26.43 15.42 2.73
CA THR A 81 -27.14 15.58 1.46
C THR A 81 -28.08 16.79 1.48
N ARG A 82 -28.87 16.94 2.55
CA ARG A 82 -29.82 18.06 2.73
C ARG A 82 -29.11 19.41 2.73
N GLU A 83 -27.93 19.46 3.33
CA GLU A 83 -27.13 20.68 3.46
C GLU A 83 -26.13 20.87 2.30
N ASN A 84 -26.13 19.94 1.33
CA ASN A 84 -25.27 19.95 0.15
C ASN A 84 -23.77 20.08 0.50
N LEU A 85 -23.33 19.35 1.53
CA LEU A 85 -21.97 19.40 2.08
C LEU A 85 -21.02 18.36 1.44
N ILE A 86 -21.57 17.38 0.72
CA ILE A 86 -20.77 16.34 0.06
C ILE A 86 -19.98 16.97 -1.08
N THR A 87 -18.66 16.87 -1.00
CA THR A 87 -17.72 17.41 -1.99
C THR A 87 -17.31 16.38 -3.03
N HIS A 88 -17.05 15.15 -2.61
CA HIS A 88 -16.56 14.07 -3.47
C HIS A 88 -17.11 12.72 -3.02
N GLN A 89 -17.26 11.81 -3.98
CA GLN A 89 -17.59 10.40 -3.75
C GLN A 89 -16.71 9.55 -4.65
N PHE A 90 -15.87 8.70 -4.06
CA PHE A 90 -14.92 7.87 -4.79
C PHE A 90 -14.76 6.50 -4.14
N ALA A 91 -14.24 5.54 -4.88
CA ALA A 91 -13.82 4.26 -4.30
C ALA A 91 -12.69 4.50 -3.28
N GLY A 92 -12.81 3.88 -2.11
CA GLY A 92 -11.90 4.04 -0.98
C GLY A 92 -11.30 2.72 -0.53
N GLY A 93 -11.04 2.63 0.79
CA GLY A 93 -10.42 1.48 1.44
C GLY A 93 -8.89 1.48 1.32
N THR A 94 -8.19 1.24 2.43
CA THR A 94 -6.72 1.32 2.51
C THR A 94 -6.05 0.40 1.49
N ILE A 95 -6.51 -0.84 1.37
CA ILE A 95 -5.92 -1.80 0.44
C ILE A 95 -6.47 -1.61 -0.97
N GLY A 96 -7.73 -1.22 -1.14
CA GLY A 96 -8.31 -0.85 -2.43
C GLY A 96 -7.56 0.31 -3.07
N ASN A 97 -7.21 1.34 -2.29
CA ASN A 97 -6.37 2.45 -2.72
C ASN A 97 -4.97 1.97 -3.10
N THR A 98 -4.36 1.10 -2.30
CA THR A 98 -3.03 0.53 -2.56
C THR A 98 -3.01 -0.28 -3.87
N MET A 99 -3.98 -1.17 -4.09
CA MET A 99 -4.09 -1.99 -5.31
C MET A 99 -4.35 -1.14 -6.54
N HIS A 100 -5.22 -0.13 -6.42
CA HIS A 100 -5.49 0.84 -7.48
C HIS A 100 -4.22 1.59 -7.87
N ASN A 101 -3.51 2.15 -6.87
CA ASN A 101 -2.29 2.91 -7.09
C ASN A 101 -1.19 2.04 -7.69
N TYR A 102 -1.05 0.80 -7.23
CA TYR A 102 -0.13 -0.17 -7.83
C TYR A 102 -0.41 -0.35 -9.32
N SER A 103 -1.67 -0.62 -9.68
CA SER A 103 -2.08 -0.82 -11.08
C SER A 103 -1.74 0.39 -11.96
N VAL A 104 -1.96 1.60 -11.46
CA VAL A 104 -1.67 2.86 -12.17
C VAL A 104 -0.16 3.08 -12.32
N LEU A 105 0.63 2.75 -11.29
CA LEU A 105 2.08 2.94 -11.29
C LEU A 105 2.82 1.91 -12.15
N ALA A 106 2.40 0.65 -12.08
CA ALA A 106 3.04 -0.47 -12.76
C ALA A 106 2.48 -0.75 -14.16
N ASP A 107 1.29 -0.20 -14.48
CA ASP A 107 0.50 -0.59 -15.66
C ASP A 107 0.38 -2.12 -15.77
N ASP A 108 0.11 -2.76 -14.64
CA ASP A 108 0.02 -4.20 -14.53
C ASP A 108 -1.10 -4.62 -13.59
N ARG A 109 -1.45 -5.91 -13.63
CA ARG A 109 -2.60 -6.46 -12.91
C ARG A 109 -2.35 -6.47 -11.40
N SER A 110 -3.30 -5.95 -10.64
CA SER A 110 -3.52 -6.30 -9.23
C SER A 110 -4.84 -7.07 -9.09
N VAL A 111 -4.97 -7.90 -8.06
CA VAL A 111 -6.24 -8.58 -7.74
C VAL A 111 -6.72 -8.13 -6.38
N LEU A 112 -7.97 -7.69 -6.30
CA LEU A 112 -8.61 -7.31 -5.04
C LEU A 112 -9.58 -8.41 -4.60
N LEU A 113 -9.44 -8.81 -3.34
CA LEU A 113 -10.35 -9.69 -2.64
C LEU A 113 -11.15 -8.87 -1.62
N GLY A 114 -12.41 -9.22 -1.44
CA GLY A 114 -13.38 -8.44 -0.68
C GLY A 114 -14.78 -8.81 -1.10
N VAL A 115 -15.74 -7.93 -0.85
CA VAL A 115 -17.15 -8.16 -1.18
C VAL A 115 -17.65 -7.20 -2.27
N MET A 116 -18.76 -7.56 -2.91
CA MET A 116 -19.50 -6.67 -3.81
C MET A 116 -20.99 -7.02 -3.76
N CYS A 117 -21.87 -6.03 -3.97
CA CYS A 117 -23.31 -6.28 -4.05
C CYS A 117 -23.62 -7.30 -5.16
N SER A 118 -24.44 -8.31 -4.86
CA SER A 118 -24.89 -9.31 -5.85
C SER A 118 -25.60 -8.68 -7.05
N ASN A 119 -26.39 -7.62 -6.79
CA ASN A 119 -27.09 -6.84 -7.80
C ASN A 119 -26.61 -5.39 -7.74
N ILE A 120 -26.17 -4.85 -8.89
CA ILE A 120 -25.59 -3.51 -8.97
C ILE A 120 -26.51 -2.61 -9.80
N GLU A 121 -27.12 -1.63 -9.14
CA GLU A 121 -27.94 -0.62 -9.80
C GLU A 121 -27.09 0.57 -10.29
N ILE A 122 -27.41 1.11 -11.46
CA ILE A 122 -26.71 2.27 -12.03
C ILE A 122 -26.81 3.46 -11.07
N GLY A 123 -25.67 4.10 -10.82
CA GLY A 123 -25.58 5.28 -9.94
C GLY A 123 -25.41 4.96 -8.45
N SER A 124 -25.56 3.69 -8.04
CA SER A 124 -25.32 3.22 -6.67
C SER A 124 -23.86 3.33 -6.25
N TYR A 125 -23.59 3.18 -4.95
CA TYR A 125 -22.22 3.15 -4.41
C TYR A 125 -21.39 2.00 -4.99
N ALA A 126 -21.97 0.81 -5.11
CA ALA A 126 -21.31 -0.34 -5.75
C ALA A 126 -20.96 -0.04 -7.21
N TYR A 127 -21.88 0.56 -7.96
CA TYR A 127 -21.64 0.97 -9.35
C TYR A 127 -20.49 1.99 -9.44
N ARG A 128 -20.49 3.00 -8.57
CA ARG A 128 -19.40 4.00 -8.51
C ARG A 128 -18.06 3.34 -8.17
N TYR A 129 -18.04 2.39 -7.24
CA TYR A 129 -16.82 1.66 -6.89
C TYR A 129 -16.19 0.99 -8.11
N LEU A 130 -17.01 0.32 -8.94
CA LEU A 130 -16.55 -0.28 -10.19
C LEU A 130 -16.03 0.78 -11.18
N CYS A 131 -16.81 1.83 -11.45
CA CYS A 131 -16.44 2.87 -12.41
C CYS A 131 -15.18 3.66 -12.00
N ASN A 132 -14.89 3.76 -10.71
CA ASN A 132 -13.76 4.52 -10.18
C ASN A 132 -12.51 3.67 -9.92
N THR A 133 -12.63 2.34 -9.97
CA THR A 133 -11.48 1.45 -9.80
C THR A 133 -10.67 1.38 -11.10
N SER A 134 -9.35 1.38 -10.95
CA SER A 134 -8.39 1.30 -12.07
C SER A 134 -8.72 0.11 -12.97
N SER A 135 -8.63 0.32 -14.28
CA SER A 135 -8.95 -0.70 -15.29
C SER A 135 -8.06 -1.94 -15.24
N ARG A 136 -6.89 -1.85 -14.58
CA ARG A 136 -5.95 -2.97 -14.39
C ARG A 136 -6.10 -3.65 -13.02
N THR A 137 -6.96 -3.13 -12.14
CA THR A 137 -7.31 -3.79 -10.88
C THR A 137 -8.45 -4.76 -11.13
N ASP A 138 -8.15 -6.05 -10.96
CA ASP A 138 -9.08 -7.15 -11.20
C ASP A 138 -10.00 -7.34 -10.00
N LEU A 139 -11.30 -7.17 -10.26
CA LEU A 139 -12.39 -7.30 -9.29
C LEU A 139 -13.22 -8.58 -9.50
N ASN A 140 -12.85 -9.46 -10.44
CA ASN A 140 -13.64 -10.66 -10.75
C ASN A 140 -13.64 -11.70 -9.61
N TYR A 141 -12.77 -11.53 -8.62
CA TYR A 141 -12.64 -12.42 -7.46
C TYR A 141 -13.30 -11.87 -6.20
N LEU A 142 -14.06 -10.76 -6.31
CA LEU A 142 -14.87 -10.28 -5.20
C LEU A 142 -16.04 -11.24 -4.92
N GLN A 143 -16.35 -11.44 -3.64
CA GLN A 143 -17.47 -12.27 -3.21
C GLN A 143 -18.78 -11.46 -3.27
N ALA A 144 -19.81 -12.04 -3.89
CA ALA A 144 -21.15 -11.45 -3.88
C ALA A 144 -21.74 -11.45 -2.45
N VAL A 145 -22.44 -10.37 -2.10
CA VAL A 145 -23.19 -10.22 -0.84
C VAL A 145 -24.57 -9.60 -1.08
N ASP A 146 -25.56 -10.06 -0.31
CA ASP A 146 -26.94 -9.56 -0.34
C ASP A 146 -27.12 -8.40 0.65
N GLY A 147 -26.24 -7.41 0.52
CA GLY A 147 -26.22 -6.22 1.35
C GLY A 147 -25.30 -5.15 0.77
N PRO A 148 -25.34 -3.91 1.29
CA PRO A 148 -24.49 -2.84 0.78
C PRO A 148 -23.02 -3.07 1.11
N ILE A 149 -22.13 -2.59 0.25
CA ILE A 149 -20.71 -2.40 0.58
C ILE A 149 -20.54 -1.32 1.66
N GLY A 150 -19.34 -1.21 2.22
CA GLY A 150 -19.04 -0.23 3.25
C GLY A 150 -19.09 1.20 2.73
N ARG A 151 -19.39 2.15 3.63
CA ARG A 151 -19.30 3.59 3.40
C ARG A 151 -18.37 4.22 4.43
N CYS A 152 -17.43 5.04 3.96
CA CYS A 152 -16.55 5.84 4.80
C CYS A 152 -16.92 7.32 4.64
N PHE A 153 -17.48 7.93 5.68
CA PHE A 153 -17.70 9.37 5.71
C PHE A 153 -16.42 10.05 6.18
N THR A 154 -15.70 10.67 5.23
CA THR A 154 -14.46 11.40 5.49
C THR A 154 -14.82 12.85 5.78
N LEU A 155 -14.85 13.19 7.06
CA LEU A 155 -15.28 14.49 7.56
C LEU A 155 -14.05 15.37 7.82
N ILE A 156 -13.97 16.50 7.11
CA ILE A 156 -12.82 17.40 7.12
C ILE A 156 -13.18 18.65 7.92
N GLY A 157 -12.54 18.82 9.08
CA GLY A 157 -12.71 19.99 9.93
C GLY A 157 -11.97 21.22 9.40
N LYS A 158 -12.16 22.37 10.06
CA LYS A 158 -11.52 23.65 9.66
C LYS A 158 -9.99 23.62 9.77
N SER A 159 -9.44 22.83 10.69
CA SER A 159 -7.99 22.65 10.88
C SER A 159 -7.34 21.81 9.78
N GLY A 160 -8.13 21.15 8.92
CA GLY A 160 -7.63 20.16 7.96
C GLY A 160 -7.49 18.75 8.51
N GLU A 161 -7.73 18.55 9.82
CA GLU A 161 -7.85 17.24 10.45
C GLU A 161 -9.02 16.46 9.85
N ARG A 162 -8.84 15.15 9.67
CA ARG A 162 -9.84 14.27 9.05
C ARG A 162 -10.35 13.24 10.03
N THR A 163 -11.66 13.09 10.08
CA THR A 163 -12.34 12.11 10.92
C THR A 163 -13.08 11.15 10.02
N PHE A 164 -13.00 9.84 10.30
CA PHE A 164 -13.67 8.82 9.50
C PHE A 164 -14.78 8.18 10.31
N ALA A 165 -16.00 8.24 9.79
CA ALA A 165 -17.12 7.46 10.30
C ALA A 165 -17.42 6.32 9.32
N ILE A 166 -17.34 5.08 9.79
CA ILE A 166 -17.46 3.88 8.97
C ILE A 166 -18.83 3.25 9.21
N SER A 167 -19.64 3.14 8.14
CA SER A 167 -20.82 2.27 8.09
C SER A 167 -20.42 0.97 7.39
N PRO A 168 -20.27 -0.14 8.13
CA PRO A 168 -19.67 -1.35 7.56
C PRO A 168 -20.49 -2.01 6.46
N GLY A 169 -21.82 -1.93 6.53
CA GLY A 169 -22.67 -2.75 5.67
C GLY A 169 -22.26 -4.22 5.76
N HIS A 170 -21.98 -4.84 4.61
CA HIS A 170 -21.51 -6.22 4.52
C HIS A 170 -20.01 -6.32 4.20
N MET A 171 -19.22 -5.26 4.42
CA MET A 171 -17.80 -5.23 4.05
C MET A 171 -16.96 -6.34 4.70
N ASN A 172 -17.39 -6.86 5.86
CA ASN A 172 -16.73 -7.94 6.60
C ASN A 172 -17.26 -9.35 6.31
N GLN A 173 -18.20 -9.50 5.36
CA GLN A 173 -18.83 -10.78 5.05
C GLN A 173 -18.01 -11.67 4.11
N LEU A 174 -16.75 -11.33 3.83
CA LEU A 174 -15.85 -12.16 3.04
C LEU A 174 -15.58 -13.49 3.77
N ARG A 175 -15.81 -14.61 3.08
CA ARG A 175 -15.65 -15.96 3.64
C ARG A 175 -14.34 -16.60 3.17
N ALA A 176 -13.78 -17.46 4.02
CA ALA A 176 -12.55 -18.19 3.73
C ALA A 176 -12.62 -19.05 2.46
N GLU A 177 -13.79 -19.61 2.14
CA GLU A 177 -14.03 -20.40 0.92
C GLU A 177 -13.95 -19.56 -0.37
N SER A 178 -14.12 -18.24 -0.28
CA SER A 178 -14.02 -17.33 -1.41
C SER A 178 -12.58 -16.88 -1.68
N ILE A 179 -11.61 -17.36 -0.90
CA ILE A 179 -10.19 -17.06 -1.11
C ILE A 179 -9.61 -17.96 -2.22
N PRO A 180 -9.23 -17.39 -3.38
CA PRO A 180 -8.73 -18.16 -4.50
C PRO A 180 -7.25 -18.55 -4.31
N GLU A 181 -6.99 -19.80 -3.91
CA GLU A 181 -5.63 -20.31 -3.68
C GLU A 181 -4.69 -20.08 -4.87
N ALA A 182 -5.12 -20.38 -6.09
CA ALA A 182 -4.31 -20.23 -7.30
C ALA A 182 -3.86 -18.78 -7.57
N VAL A 183 -4.70 -17.80 -7.22
CA VAL A 183 -4.39 -16.38 -7.38
C VAL A 183 -3.32 -15.95 -6.37
N ILE A 184 -3.41 -16.44 -5.13
CA ILE A 184 -2.41 -16.17 -4.10
C ILE A 184 -1.10 -16.89 -4.44
N ALA A 185 -1.15 -18.14 -4.89
CA ALA A 185 0.02 -18.95 -5.18
C ALA A 185 0.99 -18.31 -6.21
N GLY A 186 0.44 -17.60 -7.20
CA GLY A 186 1.23 -16.88 -8.22
C GLY A 186 1.58 -15.43 -7.87
N ALA A 187 1.14 -14.93 -6.71
CA ALA A 187 1.33 -13.53 -6.33
C ALA A 187 2.77 -13.24 -5.88
N SER A 188 3.25 -12.04 -6.19
CA SER A 188 4.53 -11.55 -5.65
C SER A 188 4.42 -11.05 -4.21
N ALA A 189 3.22 -10.71 -3.76
CA ALA A 189 2.91 -10.30 -2.39
C ALA A 189 1.40 -10.43 -2.13
N LEU A 190 1.04 -10.72 -0.87
CA LEU A 190 -0.32 -10.61 -0.33
C LEU A 190 -0.39 -9.37 0.57
N VAL A 191 -1.31 -8.44 0.31
CA VAL A 191 -1.37 -7.15 1.01
C VAL A 191 -2.63 -7.06 1.88
N LEU A 192 -2.42 -6.77 3.16
CA LEU A 192 -3.44 -6.74 4.21
C LEU A 192 -3.37 -5.42 4.98
N THR A 193 -4.45 -5.06 5.67
CA THR A 193 -4.48 -3.93 6.61
C THR A 193 -4.89 -4.39 8.00
N SER A 194 -4.44 -3.70 9.04
CA SER A 194 -4.90 -3.97 10.42
C SER A 194 -6.41 -3.79 10.60
N TYR A 195 -7.10 -3.04 9.73
CA TYR A 195 -8.56 -2.90 9.80
C TYR A 195 -9.31 -4.22 9.56
N LEU A 196 -8.70 -5.23 8.93
CA LEU A 196 -9.35 -6.51 8.64
C LEU A 196 -9.74 -7.30 9.91
N VAL A 197 -9.09 -7.00 11.05
CA VAL A 197 -9.46 -7.62 12.33
C VAL A 197 -10.51 -6.80 13.10
N ARG A 198 -10.80 -5.57 12.66
CA ARG A 198 -11.81 -4.69 13.25
C ARG A 198 -13.18 -4.99 12.64
N CYS A 199 -13.84 -6.00 13.18
CA CYS A 199 -15.16 -6.45 12.75
C CYS A 199 -16.07 -6.80 13.95
N LYS A 200 -17.38 -6.92 13.73
CA LYS A 200 -18.31 -7.39 14.77
C LYS A 200 -18.00 -8.88 15.05
N PRO A 201 -18.05 -9.34 16.32
CA PRO A 201 -17.82 -10.74 16.64
C PRO A 201 -18.73 -11.66 15.82
N GLY A 202 -18.14 -12.67 15.17
CA GLY A 202 -18.83 -13.64 14.32
C GLY A 202 -18.86 -13.29 12.82
N GLU A 203 -18.39 -12.11 12.41
CA GLU A 203 -18.18 -11.81 10.99
C GLU A 203 -16.96 -12.60 10.43
N PRO A 204 -17.01 -13.14 9.20
CA PRO A 204 -16.03 -14.10 8.69
C PRO A 204 -14.73 -13.49 8.12
N MET A 205 -14.60 -12.16 8.05
CA MET A 205 -13.41 -11.49 7.48
C MET A 205 -12.07 -11.93 8.10
N PRO A 206 -11.92 -12.07 9.44
CA PRO A 206 -10.67 -12.55 10.03
C PRO A 206 -10.31 -13.97 9.58
N ASP A 207 -11.30 -14.86 9.48
CA ASP A 207 -11.09 -16.24 9.03
C ASP A 207 -10.63 -16.29 7.57
N ALA A 208 -11.24 -15.46 6.72
CA ALA A 208 -10.83 -15.33 5.33
C ALA A 208 -9.41 -14.75 5.19
N THR A 209 -9.07 -13.78 6.02
CA THR A 209 -7.72 -13.20 6.09
C THR A 209 -6.69 -14.26 6.49
N MET A 210 -6.96 -15.05 7.52
CA MET A 210 -6.08 -16.14 7.95
C MET A 210 -5.96 -17.24 6.89
N LYS A 211 -7.03 -17.53 6.14
CA LYS A 211 -6.98 -18.48 5.02
C LYS A 211 -6.07 -18.00 3.89
N ALA A 212 -6.08 -16.71 3.58
CA ALA A 212 -5.15 -16.15 2.61
C ALA A 212 -3.70 -16.19 3.09
N ILE A 213 -3.46 -15.95 4.38
CA ILE A 213 -2.13 -16.10 5.00
C ILE A 213 -1.66 -17.56 4.95
N GLU A 214 -2.54 -18.54 5.18
CA GLU A 214 -2.25 -19.97 5.02
C GLU A 214 -1.74 -20.27 3.60
N TYR A 215 -2.46 -19.82 2.57
CA TYR A 215 -2.05 -19.98 1.18
C TYR A 215 -0.75 -19.22 0.85
N ALA A 216 -0.58 -18.01 1.38
CA ALA A 216 0.64 -17.23 1.19
C ALA A 216 1.86 -17.96 1.78
N LYS A 217 1.74 -18.51 3.00
CA LYS A 217 2.78 -19.33 3.64
C LYS A 217 3.08 -20.58 2.81
N LYS A 218 2.05 -21.29 2.36
CA LYS A 218 2.17 -22.50 1.52
C LYS A 218 2.99 -22.25 0.24
N HIS A 219 2.79 -21.11 -0.40
CA HIS A 219 3.44 -20.75 -1.66
C HIS A 219 4.61 -19.78 -1.52
N ASN A 220 5.10 -19.58 -0.29
CA ASN A 220 6.22 -18.70 0.01
C ASN A 220 6.01 -17.21 -0.39
N VAL A 221 4.76 -16.77 -0.50
CA VAL A 221 4.40 -15.38 -0.84
C VAL A 221 4.60 -14.50 0.39
N PRO A 222 5.31 -13.36 0.27
CA PRO A 222 5.46 -12.43 1.39
C PRO A 222 4.12 -11.77 1.71
N VAL A 223 3.74 -11.82 2.99
CA VAL A 223 2.58 -11.09 3.52
C VAL A 223 3.02 -9.69 3.90
N VAL A 224 2.25 -8.71 3.44
CA VAL A 224 2.43 -7.29 3.66
C VAL A 224 1.30 -6.80 4.54
N MET A 225 1.61 -6.06 5.59
CA MET A 225 0.61 -5.45 6.47
C MET A 225 0.84 -3.95 6.56
N THR A 226 -0.19 -3.16 6.29
CA THR A 226 -0.23 -1.74 6.65
C THR A 226 -1.07 -1.53 7.90
N LEU A 227 -0.58 -0.72 8.82
CA LEU A 227 -1.34 -0.38 10.03
C LEU A 227 -2.43 0.67 9.72
N GLY A 228 -3.40 0.75 10.63
CA GLY A 228 -4.62 1.53 10.48
C GLY A 228 -4.92 2.32 11.74
N THR A 229 -4.38 3.53 11.83
CA THR A 229 -4.38 4.44 12.99
C THR A 229 -3.67 3.91 14.24
N LYS A 230 -3.06 4.82 14.99
CA LYS A 230 -2.44 4.51 16.30
C LYS A 230 -3.41 3.87 17.30
N PHE A 231 -4.70 4.22 17.25
CA PHE A 231 -5.68 3.79 18.25
C PHE A 231 -5.95 2.27 18.16
N VAL A 232 -6.09 1.73 16.94
CA VAL A 232 -6.28 0.28 16.74
C VAL A 232 -5.08 -0.52 17.22
N ILE A 233 -3.89 0.06 17.16
CA ILE A 233 -2.64 -0.60 17.56
C ILE A 233 -2.43 -0.50 19.07
N ALA A 234 -2.67 0.68 19.64
CA ALA A 234 -2.47 0.98 21.05
C ALA A 234 -3.34 0.15 22.00
N ASP A 235 -4.48 -0.38 21.51
CA ASP A 235 -5.35 -1.26 22.30
C ASP A 235 -4.65 -2.56 22.74
N ASN A 236 -3.80 -3.15 21.88
CA ASN A 236 -3.04 -4.35 22.22
C ASN A 236 -1.75 -4.50 21.38
N PRO A 237 -0.69 -3.71 21.67
CA PRO A 237 0.54 -3.74 20.89
C PRO A 237 1.22 -5.12 20.89
N GLN A 238 1.17 -5.85 22.01
CA GLN A 238 1.81 -7.15 22.13
C GLN A 238 1.18 -8.20 21.21
N TRP A 239 -0.15 -8.15 21.05
CA TRP A 239 -0.84 -9.03 20.10
C TRP A 239 -0.40 -8.75 18.66
N TRP A 240 -0.30 -7.47 18.28
CA TRP A 240 0.20 -7.08 16.96
C TRP A 240 1.64 -7.54 16.73
N GLN A 241 2.53 -7.36 17.71
CA GLN A 241 3.92 -7.85 17.62
C GLN A 241 3.99 -9.37 17.38
N ALA A 242 3.18 -10.15 18.10
CA ALA A 242 3.09 -11.60 17.91
C ALA A 242 2.54 -11.96 16.52
N PHE A 243 1.47 -11.28 16.08
CA PHE A 243 0.88 -11.48 14.77
C PHE A 243 1.87 -11.18 13.64
N LEU A 244 2.61 -10.07 13.75
CA LEU A 244 3.63 -9.67 12.78
C LEU A 244 4.71 -10.74 12.67
N LYS A 245 5.26 -11.19 13.80
CA LYS A 245 6.32 -12.20 13.84
C LYS A 245 5.90 -13.53 13.21
N GLU A 246 4.65 -13.93 13.39
CA GLU A 246 4.15 -15.21 12.89
C GLU A 246 3.77 -15.15 11.40
N ASN A 247 3.25 -14.01 10.93
CA ASN A 247 2.53 -13.95 9.66
C ASN A 247 3.07 -12.95 8.65
N VAL A 248 3.77 -11.90 9.07
CA VAL A 248 4.07 -10.74 8.22
C VAL A 248 5.55 -10.70 7.84
N SER A 249 5.80 -10.42 6.56
CA SER A 249 7.14 -10.25 5.99
C SER A 249 7.46 -8.77 5.79
N ILE A 250 6.46 -7.94 5.45
CA ILE A 250 6.67 -6.52 5.16
C ILE A 250 5.67 -5.68 5.96
N LEU A 251 6.15 -4.70 6.71
CA LEU A 251 5.33 -3.77 7.49
C LEU A 251 5.34 -2.37 6.87
N ALA A 252 4.17 -1.78 6.75
CA ALA A 252 3.99 -0.36 6.46
C ALA A 252 3.28 0.32 7.62
N MET A 253 3.81 1.47 8.05
CA MET A 253 3.28 2.24 9.18
C MET A 253 3.63 3.72 9.03
N ASN A 254 2.92 4.60 9.72
CA ASN A 254 3.39 5.95 10.00
C ASN A 254 4.08 6.05 11.37
N GLU A 255 4.64 7.21 11.69
CA GLU A 255 5.38 7.47 12.92
C GLU A 255 4.53 7.26 14.19
N GLU A 256 3.25 7.64 14.17
CA GLU A 256 2.37 7.51 15.33
C GLU A 256 1.93 6.06 15.55
N GLU A 257 1.67 5.33 14.46
CA GLU A 257 1.40 3.89 14.48
C GLU A 257 2.64 3.10 14.94
N ALA A 258 3.83 3.54 14.52
CA ALA A 258 5.10 2.96 14.91
C ALA A 258 5.36 3.15 16.42
N GLU A 259 5.13 4.35 16.95
CA GLU A 259 5.21 4.61 18.39
C GLU A 259 4.19 3.75 19.15
N ALA A 260 2.95 3.67 18.68
CA ALA A 260 1.93 2.84 19.32
C ALA A 260 2.29 1.34 19.34
N LEU A 261 2.93 0.84 18.27
CA LEU A 261 3.35 -0.56 18.19
C LEU A 261 4.57 -0.86 19.05
N THR A 262 5.54 0.06 19.10
CA THR A 262 6.90 -0.21 19.58
C THR A 262 7.22 0.47 20.91
N GLY A 263 6.52 1.55 21.25
CA GLY A 263 6.87 2.47 22.33
C GLY A 263 8.05 3.40 22.01
N GLU A 264 8.55 3.41 20.78
CA GLU A 264 9.66 4.25 20.34
C GLU A 264 9.15 5.47 19.56
N ASN A 265 9.47 6.67 20.05
CA ASN A 265 9.06 7.92 19.40
C ASN A 265 9.96 8.31 18.22
N ASP A 266 11.17 7.73 18.15
CA ASP A 266 12.07 7.89 17.01
C ASP A 266 11.69 6.87 15.92
N PRO A 267 11.23 7.30 14.73
CA PRO A 267 10.84 6.39 13.66
C PRO A 267 11.95 5.42 13.22
N LEU A 268 13.22 5.81 13.36
CA LEU A 268 14.36 4.94 13.05
C LEU A 268 14.46 3.78 14.05
N LEU A 269 14.31 4.06 15.35
CA LEU A 269 14.31 3.03 16.39
C LEU A 269 13.06 2.16 16.33
N ALA A 270 11.90 2.75 16.04
CA ALA A 270 10.67 1.99 15.85
C ALA A 270 10.79 1.04 14.66
N ALA A 271 11.34 1.50 13.53
CA ALA A 271 11.58 0.68 12.36
C ALA A 271 12.63 -0.42 12.61
N ASP A 272 13.69 -0.11 13.37
CA ASP A 272 14.70 -1.10 13.77
C ASP A 272 14.12 -2.20 14.66
N LYS A 273 13.35 -1.83 15.68
CA LYS A 273 12.67 -2.76 16.58
C LYS A 273 11.66 -3.63 15.83
N ALA A 274 10.96 -3.07 14.85
CA ALA A 274 10.05 -3.84 14.01
C ALA A 274 10.74 -4.92 13.17
N LEU A 275 12.04 -4.79 12.87
CA LEU A 275 12.82 -5.85 12.20
C LEU A 275 13.04 -7.09 13.06
N ASP A 276 12.72 -7.06 14.36
CA ASP A 276 12.66 -8.28 15.18
C ASP A 276 11.49 -9.20 14.79
N TRP A 277 10.50 -8.66 14.07
CA TRP A 277 9.26 -9.35 13.71
C TRP A 277 9.08 -9.54 12.22
N VAL A 278 9.56 -8.61 11.38
CA VAL A 278 9.34 -8.63 9.93
C VAL A 278 10.65 -8.48 9.14
N ASP A 279 10.61 -8.78 7.85
CA ASP A 279 11.78 -8.75 6.96
C ASP A 279 12.11 -7.33 6.41
N LEU A 280 11.09 -6.48 6.27
CA LEU A 280 11.21 -5.14 5.69
C LEU A 280 10.15 -4.20 6.28
N VAL A 281 10.55 -2.97 6.55
CA VAL A 281 9.71 -1.92 7.15
C VAL A 281 9.74 -0.68 6.28
N LEU A 282 8.57 -0.10 6.03
CA LEU A 282 8.37 1.24 5.48
C LEU A 282 7.68 2.07 6.55
N CYS A 283 8.37 3.08 7.08
CA CYS A 283 7.81 4.02 8.05
C CYS A 283 7.68 5.40 7.40
N THR A 284 6.47 5.84 7.08
CA THR A 284 6.25 7.26 6.75
C THR A 284 6.37 8.10 8.00
N ALA A 285 6.90 9.31 7.88
CA ALA A 285 7.19 10.20 8.99
C ALA A 285 6.76 11.65 8.67
N GLY A 286 5.60 11.81 8.03
CA GLY A 286 5.05 13.09 7.59
C GLY A 286 6.09 14.09 7.04
N PRO A 287 6.30 15.24 7.71
CA PRO A 287 7.25 16.28 7.28
C PRO A 287 8.73 15.88 7.42
N ILE A 288 9.06 14.85 8.21
CA ILE A 288 10.41 14.29 8.31
C ILE A 288 10.73 13.47 7.04
N GLY A 289 9.70 13.00 6.33
CA GLY A 289 9.82 12.23 5.09
C GLY A 289 9.43 10.78 5.32
N LEU A 290 10.31 9.84 4.97
CA LEU A 290 10.09 8.42 5.25
C LEU A 290 11.40 7.68 5.50
N TYR A 291 11.28 6.58 6.25
CA TYR A 291 12.34 5.63 6.55
C TYR A 291 12.01 4.27 5.95
N MET A 292 13.05 3.55 5.55
CA MET A 292 12.98 2.11 5.31
C MET A 292 14.05 1.42 6.12
N ALA A 293 13.70 0.27 6.69
CA ALA A 293 14.61 -0.62 7.39
C ALA A 293 14.38 -2.05 6.87
N GLY A 294 15.43 -2.85 6.69
CA GLY A 294 15.29 -4.22 6.21
C GLY A 294 16.58 -5.01 6.33
N PHE A 295 16.59 -6.23 5.81
CA PHE A 295 17.78 -7.07 5.78
C PHE A 295 18.43 -7.15 4.40
N THR A 296 19.74 -7.32 4.35
CA THR A 296 20.52 -7.70 3.16
C THR A 296 21.48 -8.82 3.53
N GLU A 297 21.97 -9.58 2.55
CA GLU A 297 23.11 -10.47 2.75
C GLU A 297 24.38 -9.64 2.99
N GLU A 298 25.14 -9.97 4.04
CA GLU A 298 26.39 -9.29 4.42
C GLU A 298 27.41 -9.27 3.27
N GLU A 299 27.56 -10.38 2.54
CA GLU A 299 28.48 -10.48 1.39
C GLU A 299 28.09 -9.53 0.25
N ALA A 300 26.80 -9.23 0.11
CA ALA A 300 26.25 -8.45 -0.99
C ALA A 300 25.91 -7.00 -0.61
N LYS A 301 26.29 -6.56 0.60
CA LYS A 301 26.07 -5.19 1.07
C LYS A 301 26.74 -4.17 0.16
N ARG A 302 26.05 -3.06 -0.10
CA ARG A 302 26.54 -1.97 -0.94
C ARG A 302 26.53 -0.68 -0.14
N LYS A 303 27.73 -0.12 0.05
CA LYS A 303 27.92 1.15 0.77
C LYS A 303 27.27 2.31 0.03
N THR A 304 26.76 3.27 0.79
CA THR A 304 26.27 4.53 0.24
C THR A 304 27.40 5.36 -0.35
N GLN A 305 27.05 6.23 -1.29
CA GLN A 305 27.91 7.33 -1.76
C GLN A 305 27.39 8.69 -1.25
N HIS A 306 26.26 8.70 -0.55
CA HIS A 306 25.73 9.90 0.08
C HIS A 306 26.47 10.18 1.40
N PRO A 307 26.37 11.40 1.94
CA PRO A 307 26.83 11.68 3.30
C PRO A 307 26.21 10.71 4.31
N LEU A 308 27.03 10.27 5.28
CA LEU A 308 26.55 9.43 6.38
C LEU A 308 25.67 10.27 7.29
N LEU A 309 24.48 9.76 7.59
CA LEU A 309 23.49 10.46 8.38
C LEU A 309 23.68 10.16 9.87
N PRO A 310 23.64 11.16 10.75
CA PRO A 310 23.56 10.95 12.19
C PRO A 310 22.14 10.50 12.59
N GLY A 311 22.03 9.76 13.68
CA GLY A 311 20.75 9.31 14.24
C GLY A 311 20.98 8.46 15.49
N ALA A 312 19.90 7.94 16.07
CA ALA A 312 19.98 7.03 17.21
C ALA A 312 20.81 5.76 16.89
N ILE A 313 20.78 5.32 15.63
CA ILE A 313 21.72 4.36 15.06
C ILE A 313 22.77 5.16 14.29
N ALA A 314 24.02 5.08 14.72
CA ALA A 314 25.12 5.80 14.09
C ALA A 314 25.28 5.38 12.62
N GLU A 315 25.38 6.35 11.71
CA GLU A 315 25.59 6.13 10.28
C GLU A 315 24.58 5.13 9.68
N PHE A 316 23.31 5.18 10.10
CA PHE A 316 22.32 4.15 9.75
C PHE A 316 22.17 3.91 8.23
N ASN A 317 22.43 4.92 7.39
CA ASN A 317 22.38 4.81 5.94
C ASN A 317 23.66 4.25 5.30
N GLN A 318 24.65 3.79 6.08
CA GLN A 318 25.97 3.34 5.62
C GLN A 318 25.88 2.34 4.45
N TYR A 319 24.85 1.49 4.44
CA TYR A 319 24.61 0.48 3.41
C TYR A 319 23.27 0.63 2.69
N GLU A 320 22.70 1.83 2.59
CA GLU A 320 21.38 2.08 1.98
C GLU A 320 21.30 1.73 0.48
N PHE A 321 22.45 1.51 -0.18
CA PHE A 321 22.51 1.00 -1.56
C PHE A 321 22.33 -0.52 -1.63
N SER A 322 22.15 -1.21 -0.53
CA SER A 322 21.81 -2.64 -0.47
C SER A 322 20.35 -2.88 -0.83
N ARG A 323 20.05 -4.07 -1.37
CA ARG A 323 18.68 -4.50 -1.69
C ARG A 323 18.12 -5.28 -0.51
N ALA A 324 16.81 -5.26 -0.34
CA ALA A 324 16.18 -6.04 0.70
C ALA A 324 16.18 -7.54 0.32
N MET A 325 16.37 -8.38 1.33
CA MET A 325 16.19 -9.82 1.32
C MET A 325 15.28 -10.19 2.50
N ARG A 326 14.57 -11.30 2.39
CA ARG A 326 13.88 -11.86 3.55
C ARG A 326 14.91 -12.43 4.49
N HIS A 327 14.72 -12.28 5.80
CA HIS A 327 15.65 -12.75 6.80
C HIS A 327 15.97 -14.25 6.61
N LYS A 328 14.96 -15.05 6.31
CA LYS A 328 15.11 -16.50 6.07
C LYS A 328 15.90 -16.86 4.80
N ASP A 329 16.02 -15.93 3.87
CA ASP A 329 16.75 -16.12 2.60
C ASP A 329 18.21 -15.65 2.72
N CYS A 330 18.60 -15.06 3.86
CA CYS A 330 19.97 -14.65 4.17
C CYS A 330 20.74 -15.78 4.87
N ILE A 331 22.04 -15.89 4.57
CA ILE A 331 23.00 -16.69 5.33
C ILE A 331 23.50 -15.88 6.52
N ASN A 332 23.93 -14.64 6.28
CA ASN A 332 24.33 -13.70 7.32
C ASN A 332 23.54 -12.38 7.15
N PRO A 333 22.34 -12.29 7.75
CA PRO A 333 21.49 -11.12 7.59
C PRO A 333 22.11 -9.89 8.26
N LEU A 334 22.28 -8.83 7.48
CA LEU A 334 22.68 -7.50 7.93
C LEU A 334 21.48 -6.55 7.90
N ARG A 335 21.20 -5.85 9.00
CA ARG A 335 20.23 -4.74 9.02
C ARG A 335 20.75 -3.56 8.22
N VAL A 336 19.90 -3.00 7.38
CA VAL A 336 20.19 -1.82 6.56
C VAL A 336 19.03 -0.84 6.62
N TYR A 337 19.35 0.44 6.62
CA TYR A 337 18.39 1.51 6.79
C TYR A 337 18.58 2.57 5.71
N SER A 338 17.53 3.32 5.41
CA SER A 338 17.59 4.49 4.52
C SER A 338 16.53 5.50 4.94
N HIS A 339 16.83 6.77 4.72
CA HIS A 339 15.92 7.88 4.97
C HIS A 339 15.87 8.76 3.73
N ILE A 340 14.71 9.38 3.48
CA ILE A 340 14.61 10.46 2.51
C ILE A 340 13.65 11.53 3.02
N ALA A 341 14.07 12.79 2.91
CA ALA A 341 13.25 13.96 3.20
C ALA A 341 12.13 14.14 2.14
N PRO A 342 11.05 14.89 2.44
CA PRO A 342 9.98 15.14 1.49
C PRO A 342 10.45 15.68 0.14
N TYR A 343 9.89 15.15 -0.94
CA TYR A 343 10.25 15.56 -2.30
C TYR A 343 10.02 17.08 -2.50
N MET A 344 11.03 17.78 -3.04
CA MET A 344 11.01 19.24 -3.23
C MET A 344 10.71 20.05 -1.95
N GLY A 345 11.03 19.51 -0.77
CA GLY A 345 10.73 20.17 0.51
C GLY A 345 9.29 19.96 1.00
N GLY A 346 8.50 19.16 0.28
CA GLY A 346 7.08 18.95 0.57
C GLY A 346 6.16 19.85 -0.25
N PRO A 347 4.85 19.59 -0.26
CA PRO A 347 3.88 20.45 -0.95
C PRO A 347 3.64 21.75 -0.17
N GLU A 348 3.48 22.88 -0.87
CA GLU A 348 3.09 24.16 -0.25
C GLU A 348 1.74 24.08 0.46
N LYS A 349 0.83 23.27 -0.10
CA LYS A 349 -0.48 22.99 0.46
C LYS A 349 -0.75 21.49 0.40
N ILE A 350 -1.03 20.90 1.56
CA ILE A 350 -1.46 19.51 1.63
C ILE A 350 -2.94 19.45 1.25
N MET A 351 -3.24 18.76 0.15
CA MET A 351 -4.61 18.55 -0.31
C MET A 351 -5.21 17.31 0.34
N ASN A 352 -4.42 16.26 0.53
CA ASN A 352 -4.82 15.06 1.26
C ASN A 352 -3.64 14.38 1.97
N THR A 353 -3.70 14.20 3.29
CA THR A 353 -2.74 13.36 4.03
C THR A 353 -3.07 11.88 3.95
N ASN A 354 -4.35 11.53 3.76
CA ASN A 354 -4.82 10.16 3.69
C ASN A 354 -4.35 9.50 2.40
N GLY A 355 -3.88 8.26 2.53
CA GLY A 355 -3.41 7.48 1.40
C GLY A 355 -2.02 7.86 0.89
N ALA A 356 -1.34 8.87 1.47
CA ALA A 356 0.04 9.16 1.11
C ALA A 356 0.98 7.99 1.50
N GLY A 357 0.70 7.34 2.63
CA GLY A 357 1.32 6.07 3.04
C GLY A 357 0.95 4.92 2.12
N ASP A 358 -0.33 4.75 1.80
CA ASP A 358 -0.83 3.73 0.87
C ASP A 358 -0.17 3.86 -0.52
N GLY A 359 0.04 5.09 -0.99
CA GLY A 359 0.78 5.38 -2.22
C GLY A 359 2.27 5.02 -2.11
N ALA A 360 2.92 5.33 -0.99
CA ALA A 360 4.29 4.92 -0.71
C ALA A 360 4.43 3.38 -0.77
N LEU A 361 3.46 2.68 -0.18
CA LEU A 361 3.39 1.22 -0.17
C LEU A 361 3.19 0.67 -1.59
N ALA A 362 2.31 1.27 -2.39
CA ALA A 362 2.12 0.88 -3.79
C ALA A 362 3.42 0.98 -4.61
N ALA A 363 4.26 1.98 -4.33
CA ALA A 363 5.58 2.12 -4.96
C ALA A 363 6.55 0.99 -4.55
N LEU A 364 6.55 0.59 -3.28
CA LEU A 364 7.32 -0.55 -2.79
C LEU A 364 6.84 -1.86 -3.44
N LEU A 365 5.53 -2.09 -3.49
CA LEU A 365 4.94 -3.28 -4.12
C LEU A 365 5.27 -3.39 -5.61
N HIS A 366 5.33 -2.26 -6.32
CA HIS A 366 5.79 -2.21 -7.69
C HIS A 366 7.25 -2.68 -7.80
N ASP A 367 8.15 -2.23 -6.93
CA ASP A 367 9.56 -2.65 -6.97
C ASP A 367 9.76 -4.14 -6.63
N ILE A 368 8.98 -4.67 -5.69
CA ILE A 368 8.96 -6.10 -5.34
C ILE A 368 8.45 -6.92 -6.54
N THR A 369 7.34 -6.52 -7.15
CA THR A 369 6.80 -7.27 -8.29
C THR A 369 7.72 -7.20 -9.50
N ALA A 370 8.38 -6.06 -9.73
CA ALA A 370 9.37 -5.89 -10.78
C ALA A 370 10.55 -6.85 -10.62
N ASN A 371 10.91 -7.24 -9.39
CA ASN A 371 11.93 -8.23 -9.13
C ASN A 371 11.49 -9.64 -9.60
N SER A 372 10.27 -10.05 -9.26
CA SER A 372 9.67 -11.32 -9.71
C SER A 372 9.54 -11.36 -11.23
N TYR A 373 8.99 -10.29 -11.82
CA TYR A 373 8.81 -10.14 -13.26
C TYR A 373 10.16 -10.20 -14.01
N HIS A 374 11.17 -9.47 -13.54
CA HIS A 374 12.49 -9.49 -14.16
C HIS A 374 13.21 -10.84 -13.94
N ARG A 375 12.93 -11.55 -12.86
CA ARG A 375 13.51 -12.90 -12.59
C ARG A 375 12.95 -13.95 -13.52
N SER A 376 11.65 -13.93 -13.78
CA SER A 376 11.03 -14.87 -14.69
C SER A 376 11.40 -14.62 -16.15
N ASN A 377 11.58 -13.35 -16.53
CA ASN A 377 11.88 -12.98 -17.92
C ASN A 377 13.38 -12.97 -18.25
N VAL A 378 14.25 -12.67 -17.28
CA VAL A 378 15.71 -12.60 -17.47
C VAL A 378 16.44 -13.32 -16.32
N PRO A 379 16.25 -14.65 -16.16
CA PRO A 379 16.75 -15.39 -14.99
C PRO A 379 18.28 -15.36 -14.86
N ASN A 380 19.00 -15.33 -15.98
CA ASN A 380 20.47 -15.32 -16.00
C ASN A 380 21.09 -13.94 -15.73
N SER A 381 20.28 -12.93 -15.41
CA SER A 381 20.79 -11.60 -15.08
C SER A 381 21.59 -11.61 -13.78
N SER A 382 22.65 -10.80 -13.72
CA SER A 382 23.41 -10.54 -12.49
C SER A 382 22.54 -9.99 -11.35
N LYS A 383 21.34 -9.47 -11.67
CA LYS A 383 20.31 -9.05 -10.71
C LYS A 383 19.79 -10.19 -9.84
N HIS A 384 19.97 -11.45 -10.21
CA HIS A 384 19.37 -12.59 -9.50
C HIS A 384 20.40 -13.56 -8.93
N LYS A 385 21.65 -13.12 -8.77
CA LYS A 385 22.70 -13.91 -8.09
C LYS A 385 22.34 -14.33 -6.66
N PHE A 386 21.51 -13.53 -5.99
CA PHE A 386 20.91 -13.86 -4.70
C PHE A 386 19.39 -13.80 -4.79
N THR A 387 18.70 -14.44 -3.86
CA THR A 387 17.24 -14.41 -3.73
C THR A 387 16.79 -13.10 -3.09
N TRP A 388 16.78 -12.03 -3.88
CA TRP A 388 16.36 -10.71 -3.43
C TRP A 388 14.85 -10.61 -3.25
N LEU A 389 14.41 -9.76 -2.31
CA LEU A 389 13.01 -9.34 -2.16
C LEU A 389 12.69 -8.16 -3.08
N THR A 390 13.50 -7.09 -3.05
CA THR A 390 13.31 -5.89 -3.87
C THR A 390 14.18 -5.91 -5.13
N TYR A 391 13.74 -5.25 -6.20
CA TYR A 391 14.53 -5.09 -7.43
C TYR A 391 15.62 -4.01 -7.26
N SER A 392 15.31 -3.01 -6.46
CA SER A 392 16.12 -1.83 -6.19
C SER A 392 16.63 -1.79 -4.75
N SER A 393 17.63 -0.95 -4.51
CA SER A 393 18.13 -0.72 -3.15
C SER A 393 17.14 0.07 -2.31
N LEU A 394 17.27 0.01 -0.97
CA LEU A 394 16.43 0.80 -0.05
C LEU A 394 16.39 2.27 -0.44
N ALA A 395 17.55 2.91 -0.67
CA ALA A 395 17.60 4.32 -1.08
C ALA A 395 16.84 4.63 -2.38
N GLN A 396 16.84 3.70 -3.33
CA GLN A 396 16.13 3.87 -4.60
C GLN A 396 14.62 3.68 -4.43
N VAL A 397 14.21 2.75 -3.58
CA VAL A 397 12.80 2.55 -3.23
C VAL A 397 12.28 3.73 -2.42
N CYS A 398 13.02 4.22 -1.42
CA CYS A 398 12.69 5.45 -0.69
C CYS A 398 12.46 6.62 -1.63
N LYS A 399 13.36 6.83 -2.60
CA LYS A 399 13.22 7.89 -3.61
C LYS A 399 11.94 7.75 -4.44
N TYR A 400 11.58 6.53 -4.80
CA TYR A 400 10.37 6.27 -5.56
C TYR A 400 9.11 6.48 -4.72
N ALA A 401 9.02 5.85 -3.55
CA ALA A 401 7.92 5.95 -2.61
C ALA A 401 7.65 7.41 -2.19
N ASN A 402 8.69 8.16 -1.83
CA ASN A 402 8.59 9.58 -1.48
C ASN A 402 7.99 10.43 -2.61
N ARG A 403 8.39 10.17 -3.86
CA ARG A 403 7.83 10.87 -5.01
C ARG A 403 6.36 10.52 -5.23
N VAL A 404 5.95 9.28 -4.97
CA VAL A 404 4.55 8.84 -5.07
C VAL A 404 3.72 9.47 -3.96
N SER A 405 4.18 9.44 -2.71
CA SER A 405 3.51 10.12 -1.58
C SER A 405 3.28 11.59 -1.88
N TYR A 406 4.29 12.30 -2.40
CA TYR A 406 4.14 13.69 -2.83
C TYR A 406 3.01 13.87 -3.86
N GLN A 407 2.85 12.97 -4.82
CA GLN A 407 1.76 13.08 -5.80
C GLN A 407 0.40 12.91 -5.15
N VAL A 408 0.26 11.94 -4.23
CA VAL A 408 -0.99 11.75 -3.48
C VAL A 408 -1.31 12.98 -2.62
N LEU A 409 -0.30 13.55 -1.93
CA LEU A 409 -0.47 14.74 -1.10
C LEU A 409 -0.96 15.98 -1.86
N ASN A 410 -0.69 16.06 -3.17
CA ASN A 410 -1.07 17.19 -4.04
C ASN A 410 -2.44 17.01 -4.73
N GLN A 411 -3.19 15.98 -4.41
CA GLN A 411 -4.55 15.76 -4.93
C GLN A 411 -5.53 15.49 -3.80
N HIS A 412 -6.83 15.58 -4.10
CA HIS A 412 -7.88 15.29 -3.13
C HIS A 412 -8.07 13.79 -2.91
N SER A 413 -8.13 12.98 -3.97
CA SER A 413 -8.36 11.55 -3.83
C SER A 413 -7.10 10.82 -3.33
N PRO A 414 -7.23 9.77 -2.48
CA PRO A 414 -6.12 8.87 -2.17
C PRO A 414 -5.71 7.97 -3.35
N ARG A 415 -6.51 7.92 -4.43
CA ARG A 415 -6.27 7.12 -5.63
C ARG A 415 -5.68 7.97 -6.76
N LEU A 416 -4.51 7.59 -7.25
CA LEU A 416 -3.87 8.16 -8.42
C LEU A 416 -4.69 7.83 -9.68
N THR A 417 -4.80 8.79 -10.60
CA THR A 417 -5.43 8.59 -11.91
C THR A 417 -4.42 8.47 -13.04
N ARG A 418 -3.15 8.83 -12.77
CA ARG A 418 -2.05 8.77 -13.73
C ARG A 418 -0.78 8.28 -13.05
N GLY A 419 0.05 7.58 -13.82
CA GLY A 419 1.40 7.21 -13.39
C GLY A 419 2.31 8.44 -13.24
N LEU A 420 3.54 8.21 -12.77
CA LEU A 420 4.52 9.29 -12.69
C LEU A 420 4.98 9.70 -14.11
N PRO A 421 5.11 11.00 -14.46
CA PRO A 421 5.42 11.47 -15.83
C PRO A 421 6.81 11.03 -16.36
N GLU A 422 6.90 10.22 -17.42
CA GLU A 422 8.13 9.46 -17.76
C GLU A 422 9.41 10.30 -18.00
N ARG A 423 9.29 11.59 -18.35
CA ARG A 423 10.29 12.66 -18.25
C ARG A 423 9.57 14.02 -18.43
N GLU A 424 10.20 15.15 -18.11
CA GLU A 424 9.76 16.42 -18.75
C GLU A 424 9.82 16.21 -20.26
N ASP A 425 8.86 16.78 -20.99
CA ASP A 425 8.61 16.61 -22.41
C ASP A 425 9.78 17.00 -23.34
N SER A 426 11.04 17.05 -22.90
CA SER A 426 12.15 17.67 -23.66
C SER A 426 12.64 16.91 -24.91
N LEU A 427 12.10 15.72 -25.23
CA LEU A 427 12.36 15.04 -26.51
C LEU A 427 11.13 15.01 -27.41
N GLU A 428 9.94 15.17 -26.85
CA GLU A 428 8.69 15.34 -27.59
C GLU A 428 8.38 16.82 -27.88
N GLU A 429 8.89 17.77 -27.07
CA GLU A 429 8.79 19.22 -27.32
C GLU A 429 9.36 19.56 -28.69
N SER A 430 10.50 18.98 -29.09
CA SER A 430 11.05 19.21 -30.45
C SER A 430 10.19 18.67 -31.60
N TYR A 431 9.24 17.78 -31.32
CA TYR A 431 8.32 17.18 -32.29
C TYR A 431 6.94 17.84 -32.28
N TRP A 432 6.51 18.40 -31.14
CA TRP A 432 5.27 19.16 -31.00
C TRP A 432 5.43 20.68 -31.20
N ASP A 433 6.66 21.20 -31.12
CA ASP A 433 7.02 22.59 -31.45
C ASP A 433 7.34 22.79 -32.96
N ARG A 434 7.14 21.76 -33.80
CA ARG A 434 7.20 21.82 -35.27
C ARG A 434 5.83 21.60 -35.87
#